data_AF-A0A397AIB3-F1
#
_entry.id   AF-A0A397AIB3-F1
#
_cell.length_a   1.000
_cell.length_b   1.000
_cell.length_c   1.000
_cell.angle_alpha   90.00
_cell.angle_beta   90.00
_cell.angle_gamma   90.00
#
_symmetry.space_group_name_H-M   'P 1'
#
loop_
_entity.id
_entity.type
_entity.pdbx_description
1 polymer ?
#
loop_
_entity_poly.entity_id
_entity_poly.type
_entity_poly.pdbx_seq_one_letter_code
_entity_poly.pdbx_strand_id
1 'polypeptide(L)'
;MLNVSALIARLQDQITSDQVFLGQCLEDYSEVVDICDDVADSLCPIFDKVLADSGEDGVRVLTNFTRREFDVLWEIVELPLKARWHDGRGSKSKTSPRDGLFMTLAVLKHYNSWEKQAMDFGFRAPTFQKLVERVIDV
;
A
#
# COMPACT_ATOMS: atom_id res chain seq x y z
N MET A 1 -45.13 -22.17 13.66
CA MET A 1 -44.23 -22.09 14.83
C MET A 1 -42.80 -22.24 14.34
N LEU A 2 -41.94 -21.26 14.61
CA LEU A 2 -40.53 -21.29 14.20
C LEU A 2 -39.79 -22.32 15.07
N ASN A 3 -39.14 -23.31 14.47
CA ASN A 3 -38.35 -24.29 15.22
C ASN A 3 -36.93 -23.74 15.45
N VAL A 4 -36.78 -23.04 16.57
CA VAL A 4 -35.53 -22.37 16.98
C VAL A 4 -34.36 -23.35 17.07
N SER A 5 -34.59 -24.56 17.57
CA SER A 5 -33.54 -25.57 17.74
C SER A 5 -32.98 -26.04 16.40
N ALA A 6 -33.84 -26.26 15.40
CA ALA A 6 -33.42 -26.64 14.05
C ALA A 6 -32.64 -25.51 13.34
N LEU A 7 -33.01 -24.26 13.60
CA LEU A 7 -32.31 -23.09 13.06
C LEU A 7 -30.91 -22.93 13.66
N ILE A 8 -30.76 -23.12 14.98
CA ILE A 8 -29.46 -23.08 15.66
C ILE A 8 -28.52 -24.18 15.12
N ALA A 9 -29.01 -25.41 15.00
CA ALA A 9 -28.20 -26.52 14.47
C ALA A 9 -27.69 -26.23 13.06
N ARG A 10 -28.55 -25.71 12.18
CA ARG A 10 -28.16 -25.28 10.82
C ARG A 10 -27.07 -24.20 10.81
N LEU A 11 -27.17 -23.21 11.70
CA LEU A 11 -26.18 -22.13 11.76
C LEU A 11 -24.83 -22.64 12.28
N GLN A 12 -24.84 -23.58 13.24
CA GLN A 12 -23.63 -24.21 13.75
C GLN A 12 -22.95 -25.08 12.68
N ASP A 13 -23.72 -25.84 11.90
CA ASP A 13 -23.21 -26.61 10.77
C ASP A 13 -22.59 -25.70 9.70
N GLN A 14 -23.26 -24.57 9.38
CA GLN A 14 -22.73 -23.61 8.42
C GLN A 14 -21.41 -22.98 8.90
N ILE A 15 -21.34 -22.54 10.16
CA ILE A 15 -20.11 -21.97 10.74
C ILE A 15 -18.97 -22.98 10.69
N THR A 16 -19.26 -24.25 11.02
CA THR A 16 -18.25 -25.32 10.99
C THR A 16 -17.76 -25.57 9.57
N SER A 17 -18.69 -25.63 8.60
CA SER A 17 -18.36 -25.79 7.19
C SER A 17 -17.53 -24.62 6.66
N ASP A 18 -17.88 -23.39 7.02
CA ASP A 18 -17.18 -22.18 6.59
C ASP A 18 -15.77 -22.13 7.18
N GLN A 19 -15.60 -22.53 8.45
CA GLN A 19 -14.28 -22.62 9.08
C GLN A 19 -13.38 -23.66 8.42
N VAL A 20 -13.92 -24.83 8.09
CA VAL A 20 -13.17 -25.87 7.37
C VAL A 20 -12.79 -25.39 5.97
N PHE A 21 -13.71 -24.75 5.26
CA PHE A 21 -13.44 -24.19 3.93
C PHE A 21 -12.36 -23.11 3.97
N LEU A 22 -12.44 -22.18 4.93
CA LEU A 22 -11.43 -21.13 5.11
C LEU A 22 -10.06 -21.71 5.48
N GLY A 23 -10.03 -22.75 6.32
CA GLY A 23 -8.79 -23.47 6.66
C GLY A 23 -8.16 -24.12 5.42
N GLN A 24 -8.96 -24.76 4.58
CA GLN A 24 -8.48 -25.36 3.34
C GLN A 24 -8.00 -24.31 2.33
N CYS A 25 -8.72 -23.20 2.17
CA CYS A 25 -8.26 -22.09 1.33
C CYS A 25 -6.94 -21.48 1.84
N LEU A 26 -6.77 -21.37 3.16
CA LEU A 26 -5.52 -20.89 3.74
C LEU A 26 -4.37 -21.84 3.41
N GLU A 27 -4.57 -23.15 3.54
CA GLU A 27 -3.55 -24.15 3.23
C GLU A 27 -3.21 -24.18 1.72
N ASP A 28 -4.23 -24.15 0.86
CA ASP A 28 -4.08 -24.25 -0.59
C ASP A 28 -3.47 -22.98 -1.23
N TYR A 29 -3.67 -21.81 -0.61
CA TYR A 29 -3.25 -20.51 -1.15
C TYR A 29 -2.25 -19.74 -0.28
N SER A 30 -1.82 -20.25 0.88
CA SER A 30 -0.86 -19.57 1.77
C SER A 30 0.40 -19.12 1.02
N GLU A 31 0.96 -19.99 0.18
CA GLU A 31 2.18 -19.68 -0.58
C GLU A 31 1.93 -18.61 -1.67
N VAL A 32 0.72 -18.57 -2.24
CA VAL A 32 0.34 -17.57 -3.26
C VAL A 32 0.04 -16.21 -2.62
N VAL A 33 -0.54 -16.20 -1.42
CA VAL A 33 -0.79 -14.99 -0.63
C VAL A 33 0.53 -14.37 -0.19
N ASP A 34 1.44 -15.17 0.38
CA ASP A 34 2.75 -14.68 0.83
C ASP A 34 3.60 -14.15 -0.32
N ILE A 35 3.66 -14.86 -1.47
CA ILE A 35 4.44 -14.41 -2.64
C ILE A 35 3.81 -13.18 -3.32
N CYS A 36 2.48 -13.06 -3.34
CA CYS A 36 1.81 -11.94 -4.01
C CYS A 36 1.79 -10.65 -3.18
N ASP A 37 1.83 -10.74 -1.86
CA ASP A 37 2.02 -9.59 -0.96
C ASP A 37 3.49 -9.19 -0.91
N ASP A 38 4.43 -10.12 -0.68
CA ASP A 38 5.85 -9.75 -0.48
C ASP A 38 6.52 -9.21 -1.74
N VAL A 39 6.24 -9.76 -2.92
CA VAL A 39 6.97 -9.35 -4.14
C VAL A 39 6.43 -8.03 -4.72
N ALA A 40 5.15 -7.71 -4.50
CA ALA A 40 4.52 -6.51 -5.04
C ALA A 40 4.66 -5.28 -4.12
N ASP A 41 4.69 -5.48 -2.79
CA ASP A 41 4.87 -4.40 -1.82
C ASP A 41 6.33 -4.08 -1.50
N SER A 42 7.27 -4.99 -1.78
CA SER A 42 8.71 -4.81 -1.48
C SER A 42 9.48 -3.98 -2.52
N LEU A 43 9.04 -3.99 -3.79
CA LEU A 43 9.68 -3.18 -4.81
C LEU A 43 9.15 -1.74 -4.70
N CYS A 44 9.99 -0.81 -4.25
CA CYS A 44 9.70 0.63 -4.29
C CYS A 44 10.41 1.27 -5.50
N PRO A 45 9.97 0.99 -6.75
CA PRO A 45 10.73 1.30 -7.95
C PRO A 45 11.04 2.78 -8.14
N ILE A 46 10.24 3.70 -7.59
CA ILE A 46 10.51 5.13 -7.69
C ILE A 46 11.60 5.51 -6.70
N PHE A 47 11.44 5.09 -5.45
CA PHE A 47 12.41 5.33 -4.39
C PHE A 47 13.78 4.69 -4.73
N ASP A 48 13.76 3.44 -5.18
CA ASP A 48 14.96 2.68 -5.55
C ASP A 48 15.66 3.30 -6.76
N LYS A 49 14.90 3.80 -7.74
CA LYS A 49 15.47 4.51 -8.88
C LYS A 49 16.18 5.80 -8.44
N VAL A 50 15.59 6.58 -7.53
CA VAL A 50 16.25 7.78 -7.00
C VAL A 50 17.55 7.43 -6.28
N LEU A 51 17.56 6.36 -5.48
CA LEU A 51 18.78 5.87 -4.84
C LEU A 51 19.83 5.42 -5.87
N ALA A 52 19.41 4.71 -6.92
CA ALA A 52 20.31 4.23 -7.95
C ALA A 52 20.93 5.38 -8.77
N ASP A 53 20.12 6.39 -9.12
CA ASP A 53 20.53 7.50 -9.99
C ASP A 53 21.28 8.60 -9.23
N SER A 54 20.95 8.84 -7.95
CA SER A 54 21.42 10.02 -7.18
C SER A 54 21.87 9.72 -5.74
N GLY A 55 21.87 8.45 -5.33
CA GLY A 55 22.28 8.04 -3.99
C GLY A 55 21.39 8.61 -2.87
N GLU A 56 21.89 8.56 -1.63
CA GLU A 56 21.18 9.08 -0.46
C GLU A 56 20.95 10.61 -0.53
N ASP A 57 21.83 11.33 -1.25
CA ASP A 57 21.68 12.76 -1.47
C ASP A 57 20.43 13.09 -2.29
N GLY A 58 20.05 12.24 -3.25
CA GLY A 58 18.79 12.38 -3.98
C GLY A 58 17.57 12.37 -3.06
N VAL A 59 17.55 11.46 -2.07
CA VAL A 59 16.46 11.37 -1.08
C VAL A 59 16.36 12.65 -0.25
N ARG A 60 17.50 13.16 0.21
CA ARG A 60 17.57 14.40 1.00
C ARG A 60 17.18 15.63 0.20
N VAL A 61 17.66 15.74 -1.03
CA VAL A 61 17.31 16.83 -1.95
C VAL A 61 15.82 16.83 -2.26
N LEU A 62 15.18 15.66 -2.35
CA LEU A 62 13.75 15.57 -2.65
C LEU A 62 12.85 15.69 -1.42
N THR A 63 13.26 15.27 -0.21
CA THR A 63 12.32 15.16 0.93
C THR A 63 12.71 15.96 2.18
N ASN A 64 13.92 16.53 2.25
CA ASN A 64 14.58 17.07 3.46
C ASN A 64 15.02 16.02 4.50
N PHE A 65 14.72 14.74 4.29
CA PHE A 65 15.14 13.66 5.18
C PHE A 65 16.35 12.93 4.61
N THR A 66 17.29 12.57 5.46
CA THR A 66 18.28 11.54 5.13
C THR A 66 17.58 10.21 4.87
N ARG A 67 18.26 9.27 4.20
CA ARG A 67 17.74 7.91 4.00
C ARG A 67 17.26 7.28 5.31
N ARG A 68 18.06 7.41 6.38
CA ARG A 68 17.74 6.84 7.70
C ARG A 68 16.51 7.47 8.34
N GLU A 69 16.38 8.79 8.28
CA GLU A 69 15.19 9.47 8.83
C GLU A 69 13.93 9.12 8.04
N PHE A 70 14.05 8.97 6.71
CA PHE A 70 12.95 8.47 5.89
C PHE A 70 12.53 7.06 6.29
N ASP A 71 13.48 6.17 6.60
CA ASP A 71 13.17 4.80 7.03
C ASP A 71 12.43 4.78 8.38
N VAL A 72 12.82 5.62 9.33
CA VAL A 72 12.10 5.79 10.60
C VAL A 72 10.68 6.31 10.37
N LEU A 73 10.49 7.27 9.45
CA LEU A 73 9.14 7.74 9.09
C LEU A 73 8.31 6.63 8.45
N TRP A 74 8.91 5.85 7.56
CA TRP A 74 8.25 4.72 6.92
C TRP A 74 7.76 3.70 7.94
N GLU A 75 8.59 3.32 8.93
CA GLU A 75 8.20 2.38 9.99
C GLU A 75 6.97 2.84 10.79
N ILE A 76 6.78 4.15 10.98
CA ILE A 76 5.63 4.72 11.69
C ILE A 76 4.34 4.57 10.88
N VAL A 77 4.40 4.79 9.57
CA VAL A 77 3.21 4.86 8.70
C VAL A 77 2.98 3.61 7.86
N GLU A 78 3.91 2.66 7.85
CA GLU A 78 3.88 1.47 7.01
C GLU A 78 2.58 0.70 7.18
N LEU A 79 2.24 0.34 8.42
CA LEU A 79 1.06 -0.48 8.71
C LEU A 79 -0.25 0.20 8.27
N PRO A 80 -0.57 1.44 8.71
CA PRO A 80 -1.82 2.07 8.32
C PRO A 80 -1.86 2.45 6.82
N LEU A 81 -0.71 2.73 6.19
CA LEU A 81 -0.65 3.06 4.77
C LEU A 81 -0.81 1.82 3.88
N LYS A 82 -0.17 0.69 4.22
CA LYS A 82 -0.39 -0.60 3.53
C LYS A 82 -1.84 -1.04 3.64
N ALA A 83 -2.43 -0.94 4.83
CA ALA A 83 -3.82 -1.34 5.08
C ALA A 83 -4.84 -0.64 4.14
N ARG A 84 -4.58 0.62 3.75
CA ARG A 84 -5.46 1.40 2.87
C ARG A 84 -4.98 1.50 1.42
N TRP A 85 -3.80 0.97 1.09
CA TRP A 85 -3.17 1.21 -0.22
C TRP A 85 -3.99 0.61 -1.37
N HIS A 86 -4.58 -0.55 -1.13
CA HIS A 86 -5.35 -1.32 -2.11
C HIS A 86 -6.86 -1.05 -2.07
N ASP A 87 -7.35 -0.24 -1.12
CA ASP A 87 -8.76 0.09 -1.01
C ASP A 87 -9.28 0.72 -2.31
N GLY A 88 -10.37 0.14 -2.83
CA GLY A 88 -11.07 0.63 -4.02
C GLY A 88 -10.31 0.48 -5.34
N ARG A 89 -9.19 -0.24 -5.40
CA ARG A 89 -8.47 -0.53 -6.66
C ARG A 89 -8.75 -1.95 -7.16
N GLY A 90 -9.41 -2.05 -8.32
CA GLY A 90 -9.57 -3.32 -9.05
C GLY A 90 -8.32 -3.78 -9.83
N SER A 91 -7.22 -3.00 -9.79
CA SER A 91 -5.96 -3.32 -10.50
C SER A 91 -4.74 -3.00 -9.62
N LYS A 92 -3.73 -3.89 -9.65
CA LYS A 92 -2.47 -3.72 -8.90
C LYS A 92 -1.77 -2.42 -9.33
N SER A 93 -1.39 -1.59 -8.35
CA SER A 93 -0.67 -0.35 -8.62
C SER A 93 0.76 -0.63 -9.05
N LYS A 94 1.31 0.17 -9.97
CA LYS A 94 2.75 0.16 -10.29
C LYS A 94 3.59 0.92 -9.25
N THR A 95 2.95 1.42 -8.20
CA THR A 95 3.55 2.28 -7.18
C THR A 95 3.32 1.63 -5.83
N SER A 96 4.40 1.44 -5.08
CA SER A 96 4.33 0.92 -3.71
C SER A 96 3.82 2.00 -2.74
N PRO A 97 3.30 1.62 -1.56
CA PRO A 97 2.96 2.61 -0.54
C PRO A 97 4.18 3.43 -0.09
N ARG A 98 5.39 2.84 -0.09
CA ARG A 98 6.64 3.54 0.23
C ARG A 98 7.02 4.59 -0.81
N ASP A 99 6.82 4.30 -2.09
CA ASP A 99 6.95 5.32 -3.15
C ASP A 99 5.93 6.45 -2.95
N GLY A 100 4.71 6.11 -2.52
CA GLY A 100 3.68 7.09 -2.20
C GLY A 100 4.09 8.07 -1.12
N LEU A 101 4.63 7.57 -0.01
CA LEU A 101 5.19 8.39 1.05
C LEU A 101 6.31 9.30 0.53
N PHE A 102 7.25 8.73 -0.22
CA PHE A 102 8.36 9.48 -0.79
C PHE A 102 7.92 10.63 -1.69
N MET A 103 7.03 10.37 -2.64
CA MET A 103 6.51 11.39 -3.55
C MET A 103 5.73 12.47 -2.79
N THR A 104 4.98 12.10 -1.76
CA THR A 104 4.24 13.04 -0.90
C THR A 104 5.19 14.00 -0.17
N LEU A 105 6.27 13.48 0.40
CA LEU A 105 7.29 14.34 1.04
C LEU A 105 7.97 15.28 0.01
N ALA A 106 8.19 14.80 -1.22
CA ALA A 106 8.71 15.65 -2.30
C ALA A 106 7.74 16.76 -2.72
N VAL A 107 6.44 16.45 -2.76
CA VAL A 107 5.38 17.45 -3.00
C VAL A 107 5.42 18.54 -1.94
N LEU A 108 5.45 18.13 -0.66
CA LEU A 108 5.45 19.04 0.49
C LEU A 108 6.70 19.92 0.54
N LYS A 109 7.88 19.39 0.16
CA LYS A 109 9.12 20.16 0.12
C LYS A 109 9.10 21.25 -0.95
N HIS A 110 8.70 20.91 -2.17
CA HIS A 110 8.94 21.76 -3.34
C HIS A 110 7.79 22.72 -3.67
N TYR A 111 6.59 22.48 -3.13
CA TYR A 111 5.38 23.32 -3.28
C TYR A 111 5.21 23.94 -4.68
N ASN A 112 5.17 23.07 -5.70
CA ASN A 112 5.00 23.45 -7.10
C ASN A 112 3.57 23.12 -7.57
N SER A 113 3.24 23.47 -8.83
CA SER A 113 1.98 23.03 -9.42
C SER A 113 1.93 21.50 -9.56
N TRP A 114 0.72 20.94 -9.52
CA TRP A 114 0.49 19.51 -9.71
C TRP A 114 1.00 19.02 -11.07
N GLU A 115 0.89 19.84 -12.12
CA GLU A 115 1.40 19.50 -13.46
C GLU A 115 2.91 19.28 -13.47
N LYS A 116 3.66 20.16 -12.79
CA LYS A 116 5.12 20.07 -12.75
C LYS A 116 5.57 18.85 -11.95
N GLN A 117 5.03 18.66 -10.75
CA GLN A 117 5.41 17.54 -9.90
C GLN A 117 4.98 16.20 -10.49
N ALA A 118 3.79 16.11 -11.08
CA ALA A 118 3.36 14.89 -11.74
C ALA A 118 4.26 14.56 -12.94
N MET A 119 4.68 15.56 -13.72
CA MET A 119 5.63 15.37 -14.83
C MET A 119 6.97 14.80 -14.33
N ASP A 120 7.52 15.34 -13.25
CA ASP A 120 8.80 14.90 -12.66
C ASP A 120 8.76 13.40 -12.26
N PHE A 121 7.60 12.90 -11.83
CA PHE A 121 7.40 11.50 -11.46
C PHE A 121 6.76 10.63 -12.57
N GLY A 122 6.48 11.19 -13.76
CA GLY A 122 5.90 10.45 -14.89
C GLY A 122 4.39 10.13 -14.76
N PHE A 123 3.65 10.93 -14.00
CA PHE A 123 2.21 10.80 -13.81
C PHE A 123 1.41 11.91 -14.53
N ARG A 124 0.10 11.69 -14.68
CA ARG A 124 -0.86 12.76 -14.96
C ARG A 124 -1.25 13.46 -13.66
N ALA A 125 -1.36 14.79 -13.68
CA ALA A 125 -1.65 15.60 -12.49
C ALA A 125 -2.84 15.10 -11.64
N PRO A 126 -4.02 14.79 -12.20
CA PRO A 126 -5.15 14.30 -11.39
C PRO A 126 -4.90 12.91 -10.76
N THR A 127 -4.06 12.08 -11.37
CA THR A 127 -3.70 10.77 -10.82
C THR A 127 -2.69 10.92 -9.70
N PHE A 128 -1.73 11.81 -9.88
CA PHE A 128 -0.70 12.12 -8.88
C PHE A 128 -1.29 12.78 -7.64
N GLN A 129 -2.19 13.76 -7.81
CA GLN A 129 -2.91 14.39 -6.71
C GLN A 129 -3.66 13.36 -5.86
N LYS A 130 -4.47 12.49 -6.47
CA LYS A 130 -5.20 11.41 -5.74
C LYS A 130 -4.28 10.45 -4.99
N LEU A 131 -3.07 10.23 -5.52
CA LEU A 131 -2.08 9.39 -4.88
C LEU A 131 -1.53 10.08 -3.62
N VAL A 132 -1.22 11.38 -3.70
CA VAL A 132 -0.74 12.17 -2.57
C VAL A 132 -1.82 12.32 -1.50
N GLU A 133 -3.06 12.64 -1.89
CA GLU A 133 -4.21 12.74 -0.96
C GLU A 133 -4.38 11.44 -0.17
N ARG A 134 -4.28 10.28 -0.82
CA ARG A 134 -4.36 8.98 -0.16
C ARG A 134 -3.33 8.80 0.95
N VAL A 135 -2.10 9.27 0.74
CA VAL A 135 -1.04 9.16 1.74
C VAL A 135 -1.30 10.10 2.91
N ILE A 136 -1.84 11.29 2.64
CA ILE A 136 -2.18 12.30 3.66
C ILE A 136 -3.40 11.87 4.50
N ASP A 137 -4.32 11.09 3.92
CA ASP A 137 -5.54 10.62 4.57
C ASP A 137 -5.32 9.42 5.53
N VAL A 138 -4.08 8.93 5.66
CA VAL A 138 -3.69 7.86 6.59
C VAL A 138 -3.49 8.41 7.99
#